data_AF-A0A938QEG0-F1
#
_entry.id   AF-A0A938QEG0-F1
#
_cell.length_a   1.000
_cell.length_b   1.000
_cell.length_c   1.000
_cell.angle_alpha   90.00
_cell.angle_beta   90.00
_cell.angle_gamma   90.00
#
_symmetry.space_group_name_H-M   'P 1'
#
loop_
_entity.id
_entity.type
_entity.pdbx_description
1 polymer ?
#
loop_
_entity_poly.entity_id
_entity_poly.type
_entity_poly.pdbx_seq_one_letter_code
_entity_poly.pdbx_strand_id
1 'polypeptide(L)'
;MSTRCVIFAPLVIKLIRAYKRRASMTRTGHRRYINFVAAWALSAAMTGCADPLLLRSAVSPENVALPPLGPRIYVANESSNNVSVIDSEKLVTIGTIDARSHATHDLALSRDGKLLFATNLASGRLSVIDTERLETIASIFTGARSHVVTLTNDNKQAWIANIADDTISILDIATLKIVGALPTGQGPTGLAFSRDGRFAYVSNQGDKTVQVIEVDFQRVIKTLPVGTNPHFLVLGPDGRIWGCNTGSNDIFVIDTKTHEIINSFQVGPFPQQIAFAYKGLSGPNAYVTVAGFNKVLVLSTDPKRMNIIEEIPVGDRPNGIWANAQGTRLFVANEGSNDINVIDSGTAQVVATVAVGRKPIRVVASR
;
A
#
# COMPACT_ATOMS: atom_id res chain seq x y z
N MET A 1 -19.60 -66.20 6.78
CA MET A 1 -18.35 -65.80 6.09
C MET A 1 -18.65 -64.47 5.41
N SER A 2 -18.00 -63.34 5.65
CA SER A 2 -16.59 -62.99 5.89
C SER A 2 -16.57 -61.75 6.82
N THR A 3 -15.69 -61.52 7.79
CA THR A 3 -14.22 -61.48 7.84
C THR A 3 -13.59 -60.56 6.79
N ARG A 4 -13.60 -59.24 7.04
CA ARG A 4 -12.50 -58.28 6.77
C ARG A 4 -12.92 -56.85 7.14
N CYS A 5 -12.83 -56.50 8.41
CA CYS A 5 -12.93 -55.12 8.87
C CYS A 5 -11.84 -54.81 9.90
N VAL A 6 -10.57 -55.12 9.60
CA VAL A 6 -9.43 -54.63 10.40
C VAL A 6 -8.17 -54.56 9.53
N ILE A 7 -8.00 -53.55 8.66
CA ILE A 7 -6.66 -53.07 8.23
C ILE A 7 -6.75 -51.60 7.73
N PHE A 8 -7.17 -50.64 8.57
CA PHE A 8 -7.05 -49.22 8.20
C PHE A 8 -6.41 -48.31 9.28
N ALA A 9 -6.27 -48.78 10.52
CA ALA A 9 -5.61 -48.02 11.58
C ALA A 9 -4.06 -47.94 11.45
N PRO A 10 -3.30 -49.00 11.09
CA PRO A 10 -1.83 -48.95 11.19
C PRO A 10 -1.16 -48.06 10.13
N LEU A 11 -1.73 -47.95 8.94
CA LEU A 11 -1.15 -47.19 7.81
C LEU A 11 -1.36 -45.68 7.98
N VAL A 12 -2.57 -45.28 8.41
CA VAL A 12 -2.91 -43.89 8.74
C VAL A 12 -2.09 -43.41 9.93
N ILE A 13 -1.88 -44.25 10.95
CA ILE A 13 -1.03 -43.92 12.10
C ILE A 13 0.46 -43.81 11.69
N LYS A 14 0.96 -44.65 10.77
CA LYS A 14 2.33 -44.55 10.24
C LYS A 14 2.55 -43.27 9.42
N LEU A 15 1.58 -42.87 8.59
CA LEU A 15 1.61 -41.62 7.82
C LEU A 15 1.59 -40.39 8.74
N ILE A 16 0.73 -40.38 9.76
CA ILE A 16 0.67 -39.30 10.76
C ILE A 16 1.99 -39.21 11.57
N ARG A 17 2.61 -40.35 11.91
CA ARG A 17 3.90 -40.38 12.63
C ARG A 17 5.09 -39.94 11.77
N ALA A 18 5.13 -40.32 10.49
CA ALA A 18 6.15 -39.87 9.55
C ALA A 18 6.05 -38.35 9.30
N TYR A 19 4.82 -37.81 9.24
CA TYR A 19 4.57 -36.39 9.03
C TYR A 19 4.88 -35.54 10.29
N LYS A 20 4.55 -36.04 11.49
CA LYS A 20 4.92 -35.39 12.76
C LYS A 20 6.44 -35.29 12.98
N ARG A 21 7.23 -36.27 12.49
CA ARG A 21 8.71 -36.23 12.56
C ARG A 21 9.33 -35.21 11.59
N ARG A 22 8.65 -34.86 10.49
CA ARG A 22 9.10 -33.81 9.56
C ARG A 22 8.65 -32.40 9.98
N ALA A 23 7.47 -32.29 10.60
CA ALA A 23 6.93 -31.03 11.10
C ALA A 23 7.69 -30.45 12.32
N SER A 24 8.54 -31.24 13.00
CA SER A 24 9.40 -30.74 14.08
C SER A 24 10.63 -29.97 13.58
N MET A 25 10.84 -29.86 12.26
CA MET A 25 12.03 -29.21 11.68
C MET A 25 11.80 -27.79 11.14
N THR A 26 10.58 -27.24 11.10
CA THR A 26 10.32 -25.89 10.59
C THR A 26 9.30 -25.12 11.44
N ARG A 27 9.71 -23.98 11.98
CA ARG A 27 8.93 -23.15 12.92
C ARG A 27 7.78 -22.39 12.25
N THR A 28 6.61 -22.52 12.88
CA THR A 28 5.49 -21.55 12.94
C THR A 28 5.00 -20.93 11.62
N GLY A 29 4.17 -21.68 10.89
CA GLY A 29 3.30 -21.15 9.82
C GLY A 29 2.32 -22.19 9.27
N HIS A 30 2.69 -23.47 9.30
CA HIS A 30 1.91 -24.55 8.66
C HIS A 30 0.80 -25.19 9.52
N ARG A 31 0.65 -24.81 10.80
CA ARG A 31 -0.22 -25.55 11.74
C ARG A 31 -1.73 -25.42 11.46
N ARG A 32 -2.17 -24.34 10.80
CA ARG A 32 -3.60 -24.13 10.44
C ARG A 32 -3.99 -24.85 9.15
N TYR A 33 -3.08 -24.98 8.19
CA TYR A 33 -3.30 -25.66 6.91
C TYR A 33 -3.44 -27.20 7.09
N ILE A 34 -2.67 -27.76 8.02
CA ILE A 34 -2.67 -29.20 8.34
C ILE A 34 -4.02 -29.66 8.91
N ASN A 35 -4.71 -28.82 9.68
CA ASN A 35 -6.02 -29.17 10.25
C ASN A 35 -7.13 -29.21 9.19
N PHE A 36 -7.01 -28.42 8.12
CA PHE A 36 -8.02 -28.34 7.07
C PHE A 36 -7.96 -29.57 6.13
N VAL A 37 -6.75 -29.97 5.71
CA VAL A 37 -6.53 -31.15 4.88
C VAL A 37 -6.86 -32.44 5.64
N ALA A 38 -6.53 -32.50 6.94
CA ALA A 38 -6.87 -33.64 7.78
C ALA A 38 -8.39 -33.77 8.00
N ALA A 39 -9.12 -32.66 8.15
CA ALA A 39 -10.57 -32.67 8.27
C ALA A 39 -11.26 -33.11 6.96
N TRP A 40 -10.73 -32.70 5.81
CA TRP A 40 -11.25 -33.10 4.51
C TRP A 40 -11.03 -34.61 4.23
N ALA A 41 -9.84 -35.11 4.54
CA ALA A 41 -9.53 -36.54 4.43
C ALA A 41 -10.34 -37.41 5.41
N LEU A 42 -10.64 -36.91 6.61
CA LEU A 42 -11.53 -37.60 7.56
C LEU A 42 -12.98 -37.65 7.05
N SER A 43 -13.45 -36.59 6.39
CA SER A 43 -14.82 -36.53 5.86
C SER A 43 -15.01 -37.47 4.66
N ALA A 44 -14.01 -37.57 3.77
CA ALA A 44 -14.04 -38.48 2.63
C ALA A 44 -13.97 -39.97 3.04
N ALA A 45 -13.38 -40.29 4.19
CA ALA A 45 -13.32 -41.65 4.71
C ALA A 45 -14.63 -42.12 5.37
N MET A 46 -15.54 -41.20 5.75
CA MET A 46 -16.80 -41.54 6.44
C MET A 46 -17.98 -41.78 5.51
N THR A 47 -17.90 -41.45 4.22
CA THR A 47 -19.04 -41.57 3.28
C THR A 47 -19.01 -42.81 2.39
N GLY A 48 -18.06 -43.73 2.59
CA GLY A 48 -18.19 -45.12 2.12
C GLY A 48 -18.24 -45.37 0.61
N CYS A 49 -18.00 -44.39 -0.25
CA CYS A 49 -17.96 -44.56 -1.70
C CYS A 49 -16.74 -43.86 -2.30
N ALA A 50 -15.62 -44.57 -2.39
CA ALA A 50 -14.56 -44.23 -3.34
C ALA A 50 -13.86 -45.51 -3.81
N ASP A 51 -13.89 -45.71 -5.12
CA ASP A 51 -13.28 -46.83 -5.83
C ASP A 51 -11.74 -46.82 -5.65
N PRO A 52 -11.07 -47.90 -5.20
CA PRO A 52 -9.64 -47.89 -4.82
C PRO A 52 -8.67 -47.57 -5.98
N LEU A 53 -9.15 -47.59 -7.22
CA LEU A 53 -8.37 -47.28 -8.42
C LEU A 53 -8.33 -45.78 -8.78
N LEU A 54 -9.18 -44.94 -8.18
CA LEU A 54 -9.20 -43.48 -8.41
C LEU A 54 -8.30 -42.68 -7.45
N LEU A 55 -7.73 -43.32 -6.42
CA LEU A 55 -6.88 -42.66 -5.41
C LEU A 55 -5.38 -42.65 -5.74
N ARG A 56 -4.97 -43.21 -6.88
CA ARG A 56 -3.56 -43.25 -7.30
C ARG A 56 -3.16 -42.21 -8.35
N SER A 57 -4.10 -41.42 -8.89
CA SER A 57 -3.82 -40.42 -9.94
C SER A 57 -4.07 -38.97 -9.54
N ALA A 58 -4.49 -38.69 -8.30
CA ALA A 58 -4.70 -37.32 -7.84
C ALA A 58 -3.76 -36.99 -6.68
N VAL A 59 -3.12 -35.83 -6.80
CA VAL A 59 -2.26 -35.16 -5.83
C VAL A 59 -0.79 -35.60 -5.86
N SER A 60 -0.08 -35.19 -6.92
CA SER A 60 1.25 -34.63 -6.67
C SER A 60 1.03 -33.33 -5.87
N PRO A 61 1.71 -33.12 -4.72
CA PRO A 61 1.54 -31.91 -3.90
C PRO A 61 2.00 -30.62 -4.59
N GLU A 62 2.51 -30.72 -5.81
CA GLU A 62 3.22 -29.62 -6.49
C GLU A 62 2.29 -28.73 -7.32
N ASN A 63 1.03 -29.12 -7.56
CA ASN A 63 0.13 -28.42 -8.48
C ASN A 63 -1.26 -28.07 -7.91
N VAL A 64 -1.44 -28.04 -6.58
CA VAL A 64 -2.65 -27.42 -6.02
C VAL A 64 -2.45 -25.91 -6.03
N ALA A 65 -2.95 -25.24 -7.07
CA ALA A 65 -3.01 -23.79 -7.10
C ALA A 65 -3.76 -23.31 -5.85
N LEU A 66 -3.05 -22.57 -4.97
CA LEU A 66 -3.68 -21.93 -3.83
C LEU A 66 -4.75 -20.97 -4.36
N PRO A 67 -5.90 -20.83 -3.69
CA PRO A 67 -6.87 -19.82 -4.08
C PRO A 67 -6.17 -18.45 -4.12
N PRO A 68 -6.45 -17.63 -5.14
CA PRO A 68 -5.85 -16.31 -5.25
C PRO A 68 -6.10 -15.55 -3.96
N LEU A 69 -5.07 -14.85 -3.49
CA LEU A 69 -5.19 -14.03 -2.30
C LEU A 69 -6.21 -12.94 -2.62
N GLY A 70 -7.30 -12.88 -1.85
CA GLY A 70 -8.29 -11.81 -1.96
C GLY A 70 -7.64 -10.44 -1.76
N PRO A 71 -8.33 -9.35 -2.14
CA PRO A 71 -7.78 -8.00 -2.05
C PRO A 71 -7.36 -7.66 -0.62
N ARG A 72 -6.26 -6.90 -0.51
CA ARG A 72 -5.57 -6.60 0.75
C ARG A 72 -5.28 -5.12 0.87
N ILE A 73 -5.21 -4.67 2.12
CA ILE A 73 -4.77 -3.34 2.49
C ILE A 73 -3.44 -3.49 3.24
N TYR A 74 -2.45 -2.69 2.84
CA TYR A 74 -1.13 -2.64 3.45
C TYR A 74 -0.94 -1.28 4.13
N VAL A 75 -0.44 -1.29 5.36
CA VAL A 75 -0.24 -0.06 6.15
C VAL A 75 1.19 -0.01 6.67
N ALA A 76 1.93 1.04 6.31
CA ALA A 76 3.28 1.28 6.84
C ALA A 76 3.19 1.87 8.23
N ASN A 77 3.78 1.19 9.21
CA ASN A 77 3.80 1.59 10.60
C ASN A 77 5.20 2.08 10.96
N GLU A 78 5.39 3.40 10.98
CA GLU A 78 6.72 4.01 11.07
C GLU A 78 7.42 3.66 12.37
N SER A 79 6.72 3.76 13.51
CA SER A 79 7.33 3.46 14.81
C SER A 79 7.42 1.96 15.12
N SER A 80 6.69 1.13 14.37
CA SER A 80 6.75 -0.34 14.50
C SER A 80 7.71 -1.00 13.52
N ASN A 81 8.30 -0.26 12.57
CA ASN A 81 9.26 -0.79 11.59
C ASN A 81 8.70 -1.96 10.76
N ASN A 82 7.38 -1.97 10.52
CA ASN A 82 6.71 -3.08 9.86
C ASN A 82 5.54 -2.60 9.00
N VAL A 83 4.96 -3.53 8.25
CA VAL A 83 3.76 -3.32 7.45
C VAL A 83 2.62 -4.19 8.01
N SER A 84 1.49 -3.60 8.36
CA SER A 84 0.27 -4.36 8.66
C SER A 84 -0.42 -4.80 7.38
N VAL A 85 -0.97 -6.01 7.38
CA VAL A 85 -1.69 -6.60 6.25
C VAL A 85 -3.10 -6.91 6.69
N ILE A 86 -4.08 -6.39 5.96
CA ILE A 86 -5.49 -6.43 6.32
C ILE A 86 -6.27 -7.05 5.15
N ASP A 87 -7.18 -7.96 5.49
CA ASP A 87 -8.15 -8.52 4.54
C ASP A 87 -9.19 -7.42 4.24
N SER A 88 -9.30 -7.00 2.98
CA SER A 88 -10.14 -5.85 2.63
C SER A 88 -11.64 -6.14 2.64
N GLU A 89 -12.04 -7.41 2.70
CA GLU A 89 -13.44 -7.81 2.81
C GLU A 89 -13.85 -7.97 4.27
N LYS A 90 -13.02 -8.65 5.06
CA LYS A 90 -13.28 -8.91 6.48
C LYS A 90 -12.92 -7.73 7.37
N LEU A 91 -12.12 -6.79 6.89
CA LEU A 91 -11.65 -5.61 7.62
C LEU A 91 -10.96 -5.99 8.93
N VAL A 92 -10.10 -7.01 8.87
CA VAL A 92 -9.28 -7.46 10.00
C VAL A 92 -7.83 -7.62 9.60
N THR A 93 -6.93 -7.30 10.52
CA THR A 93 -5.49 -7.55 10.36
C THR A 93 -5.23 -9.06 10.30
N ILE A 94 -4.67 -9.53 9.19
CA ILE A 94 -4.35 -10.93 8.94
C ILE A 94 -2.86 -11.25 9.11
N GLY A 95 -2.02 -10.22 9.20
CA GLY A 95 -0.58 -10.39 9.40
C GLY A 95 0.16 -9.09 9.56
N THR A 96 1.44 -9.21 9.91
CA THR A 96 2.41 -8.12 9.88
C THR A 96 3.67 -8.61 9.19
N ILE A 97 4.32 -7.74 8.43
CA ILE A 97 5.56 -8.02 7.71
C ILE A 97 6.65 -7.13 8.30
N ASP A 98 7.68 -7.73 8.89
CA ASP A 98 8.87 -7.00 9.31
C ASP A 98 9.57 -6.40 8.09
N ALA A 99 9.71 -5.08 8.05
CA ALA A 99 10.36 -4.37 6.95
C ALA A 99 11.88 -4.61 6.92
N ARG A 100 12.47 -5.17 7.99
CA ARG A 100 13.92 -5.38 8.16
C ARG A 100 14.73 -4.10 7.99
N SER A 101 14.16 -2.98 8.43
CA SER A 101 14.71 -1.62 8.32
C SER A 101 13.99 -0.70 9.32
N HIS A 102 14.37 0.58 9.42
CA HIS A 102 13.87 1.46 10.48
C HIS A 102 13.09 2.68 9.96
N ALA A 103 11.98 2.97 10.63
CA ALA A 103 11.00 3.99 10.30
C ALA A 103 10.29 3.76 8.96
N THR A 104 9.56 2.64 8.83
CA THR A 104 8.80 2.27 7.62
C THR A 104 7.71 3.31 7.33
N HIS A 105 7.86 4.07 6.24
CA HIS A 105 7.15 5.33 6.04
C HIS A 105 6.13 5.30 4.90
N ASP A 106 6.58 5.22 3.65
CA ASP A 106 5.71 5.19 2.45
C ASP A 106 5.68 3.80 1.82
N LEU A 107 4.65 3.56 1.00
CA LEU A 107 4.37 2.31 0.33
C LEU A 107 4.00 2.54 -1.14
N ALA A 108 4.51 1.66 -2.01
CA ALA A 108 4.06 1.53 -3.38
C ALA A 108 3.87 0.05 -3.74
N LEU A 109 2.69 -0.30 -4.26
CA LEU A 109 2.35 -1.66 -4.66
C LEU A 109 2.50 -1.80 -6.18
N SER A 110 3.13 -2.88 -6.63
CA SER A 110 3.19 -3.22 -8.05
C SER A 110 1.79 -3.46 -8.62
N ARG A 111 1.62 -3.19 -9.92
CA ARG A 111 0.33 -3.31 -10.59
C ARG A 111 -0.29 -4.72 -10.52
N ASP A 112 0.55 -5.75 -10.53
CA ASP A 112 0.15 -7.15 -10.36
C ASP A 112 -0.07 -7.55 -8.89
N GLY A 113 0.18 -6.63 -7.95
CA GLY A 113 0.00 -6.83 -6.52
C GLY A 113 1.06 -7.69 -5.85
N LYS A 114 2.09 -8.18 -6.56
CA LYS A 114 3.06 -9.17 -6.06
C LYS A 114 4.22 -8.58 -5.26
N LEU A 115 4.61 -7.35 -5.58
CA LEU A 115 5.70 -6.65 -4.90
C LEU A 115 5.17 -5.39 -4.22
N LEU A 116 5.48 -5.27 -2.95
CA LEU A 116 5.27 -4.05 -2.16
C LEU A 116 6.63 -3.44 -1.84
N PHE A 117 6.79 -2.16 -2.16
CA PHE A 117 7.98 -1.38 -1.86
C PHE A 117 7.68 -0.49 -0.67
N ALA A 118 8.55 -0.52 0.35
CA ALA A 118 8.39 0.28 1.56
C ALA A 118 9.64 1.09 1.86
N THR A 119 9.53 2.42 1.92
CA THR A 119 10.66 3.30 2.30
C THR A 119 10.85 3.28 3.81
N ASN A 120 12.09 3.46 4.25
CA ASN A 120 12.45 3.42 5.67
C ASN A 120 13.29 4.65 6.03
N LEU A 121 12.61 5.64 6.62
CA LEU A 121 13.09 7.01 6.78
C LEU A 121 14.36 7.12 7.63
N ALA A 122 14.47 6.36 8.72
CA ALA A 122 15.63 6.48 9.60
C ALA A 122 16.85 5.74 9.03
N SER A 123 16.62 4.63 8.32
CA SER A 123 17.69 3.79 7.78
C SER A 123 18.14 4.16 6.37
N GLY A 124 17.38 4.96 5.62
CA GLY A 124 17.71 5.31 4.23
C GLY A 124 17.60 4.13 3.25
N ARG A 125 16.67 3.20 3.52
CA ARG A 125 16.53 1.95 2.78
C ARG A 125 15.13 1.75 2.23
N LEU A 126 15.05 1.05 1.10
CA LEU A 126 13.83 0.51 0.53
C LEU A 126 13.74 -0.98 0.81
N SER A 127 12.68 -1.40 1.49
CA SER A 127 12.32 -2.81 1.64
C SER A 127 11.48 -3.24 0.45
N VAL A 128 11.84 -4.39 -0.14
CA VAL A 128 11.05 -5.05 -1.19
C VAL A 128 10.40 -6.26 -0.57
N ILE A 129 9.07 -6.32 -0.64
CA ILE A 129 8.24 -7.29 0.04
C ILE A 129 7.49 -8.12 -1.00
N ASP A 130 7.61 -9.44 -0.89
CA ASP A 130 6.75 -10.39 -1.60
C ASP A 130 5.42 -10.48 -0.85
N THR A 131 4.33 -10.07 -1.52
CA THR A 131 3.01 -10.00 -0.90
C THR A 131 2.32 -11.35 -0.82
N GLU A 132 2.70 -12.33 -1.65
CA GLU A 132 2.15 -13.68 -1.60
C GLU A 132 2.71 -14.43 -0.38
N ARG A 133 4.01 -14.30 -0.18
CA ARG A 133 4.75 -14.91 0.93
C ARG A 133 4.69 -14.12 2.23
N LEU A 134 4.31 -12.83 2.17
CA LEU A 134 4.32 -11.90 3.29
C LEU A 134 5.72 -11.75 3.91
N GLU A 135 6.74 -11.64 3.06
CA GLU A 135 8.14 -11.63 3.47
C GLU A 135 8.90 -10.49 2.79
N THR A 136 9.73 -9.78 3.57
CA THR A 136 10.74 -8.87 3.00
C THR A 136 11.84 -9.69 2.34
N ILE A 137 11.96 -9.57 1.01
CA ILE A 137 12.90 -10.31 0.17
C ILE A 137 14.18 -9.52 -0.14
N ALA A 138 14.15 -8.19 -0.03
CA ALA A 138 15.34 -7.35 -0.17
C ALA A 138 15.23 -6.10 0.71
N SER A 139 16.39 -5.55 1.08
CA SER A 139 16.52 -4.24 1.70
C SER A 139 17.67 -3.51 1.00
N ILE A 140 17.37 -2.41 0.33
CA ILE A 140 18.26 -1.75 -0.62
C ILE A 140 18.53 -0.33 -0.12
N PHE A 141 19.80 0.07 -0.02
CA PHE A 141 20.12 1.45 0.30
C PHE A 141 19.74 2.36 -0.87
N THR A 142 18.97 3.42 -0.61
CA THR A 142 18.58 4.38 -1.65
C THR A 142 19.22 5.74 -1.44
N GLY A 143 19.46 6.14 -0.19
CA GLY A 143 19.95 7.46 0.20
C GLY A 143 19.48 7.84 1.61
N ALA A 144 20.06 8.87 2.20
CA ALA A 144 19.72 9.32 3.53
C ALA A 144 18.27 9.85 3.58
N ARG A 145 17.52 9.37 4.58
CA ARG A 145 16.10 9.73 4.77
C ARG A 145 15.21 9.43 3.56
N SER A 146 15.26 8.18 3.08
CA SER A 146 14.33 7.59 2.11
C SER A 146 12.88 7.77 2.56
N HIS A 147 12.08 8.53 1.81
CA HIS A 147 10.78 9.03 2.28
C HIS A 147 9.60 8.56 1.43
N VAL A 148 9.51 8.95 0.16
CA VAL A 148 8.42 8.55 -0.75
C VAL A 148 8.93 7.61 -1.83
N VAL A 149 8.13 6.61 -2.19
CA VAL A 149 8.38 5.72 -3.32
C VAL A 149 7.19 5.76 -4.27
N THR A 150 7.46 5.87 -5.57
CA THR A 150 6.41 5.78 -6.60
C THR A 150 6.92 4.96 -7.77
N LEU A 151 6.04 4.12 -8.34
CA LEU A 151 6.38 3.30 -9.50
C LEU A 151 6.08 4.09 -10.78
N THR A 152 6.92 3.89 -11.80
CA THR A 152 6.63 4.40 -13.15
C THR A 152 5.35 3.75 -13.69
N ASN A 153 4.66 4.43 -14.62
CA ASN A 153 3.38 3.95 -15.14
C ASN A 153 3.47 2.58 -15.82
N ASP A 154 4.63 2.28 -16.43
CA ASP A 154 4.95 0.98 -17.04
C ASP A 154 5.38 -0.10 -16.03
N ASN A 155 5.46 0.25 -14.75
CA ASN A 155 5.81 -0.61 -13.63
C ASN A 155 7.21 -1.25 -13.74
N LYS A 156 8.13 -0.62 -14.47
CA LYS A 156 9.51 -1.10 -14.62
C LYS A 156 10.48 -0.50 -13.61
N GLN A 157 10.20 0.72 -13.14
CA GLN A 157 11.07 1.40 -12.19
C GLN A 157 10.30 1.85 -10.95
N ALA A 158 11.02 1.90 -9.83
CA ALA A 158 10.59 2.61 -8.62
C ALA A 158 11.51 3.83 -8.45
N TRP A 159 10.91 5.00 -8.23
CA TRP A 159 11.62 6.24 -7.96
C TRP A 159 11.43 6.61 -6.49
N ILE A 160 12.53 6.89 -5.79
CA ILE A 160 12.58 7.02 -4.34
C ILE A 160 13.17 8.37 -3.95
N ALA A 161 12.41 9.20 -3.25
CA ALA A 161 12.89 10.48 -2.74
C ALA A 161 13.71 10.31 -1.46
N ASN A 162 14.92 10.86 -1.43
CA ASN A 162 15.82 10.85 -0.29
C ASN A 162 15.94 12.29 0.26
N ILE A 163 15.27 12.56 1.38
CA ILE A 163 15.10 13.94 1.89
C ILE A 163 16.44 14.60 2.23
N ALA A 164 17.35 13.88 2.89
CA ALA A 164 18.59 14.49 3.37
C ALA A 164 19.68 14.59 2.31
N ASP A 165 19.51 13.88 1.18
CA ASP A 165 20.47 13.88 0.08
C ASP A 165 20.03 14.80 -1.07
N ASP A 166 18.83 15.37 -1.03
CA ASP A 166 18.26 16.18 -2.11
C ASP A 166 18.27 15.46 -3.47
N THR A 167 17.90 14.17 -3.46
CA THR A 167 17.91 13.30 -4.65
C THR A 167 16.67 12.41 -4.78
N ILE A 168 16.41 11.97 -6.01
CA ILE A 168 15.61 10.78 -6.32
C ILE A 168 16.55 9.63 -6.72
N SER A 169 16.44 8.45 -6.10
CA SER A 169 17.09 7.23 -6.57
C SER A 169 16.14 6.41 -7.45
N ILE A 170 16.66 5.84 -8.54
CA ILE A 170 15.89 5.07 -9.52
C ILE A 170 16.29 3.60 -9.41
N LEU A 171 15.33 2.76 -9.02
CA LEU A 171 15.45 1.32 -8.94
C LEU A 171 14.84 0.66 -10.17
N ASP A 172 15.56 -0.26 -10.80
CA ASP A 172 14.98 -1.21 -11.76
C ASP A 172 14.28 -2.36 -11.00
N ILE A 173 12.99 -2.55 -11.24
CA ILE A 173 12.15 -3.50 -10.48
C ILE A 173 12.51 -4.95 -10.81
N ALA A 174 12.91 -5.24 -12.04
CA ALA A 174 13.23 -6.60 -12.47
C ALA A 174 14.52 -7.13 -11.82
N THR A 175 15.52 -6.27 -11.69
CA THR A 175 16.84 -6.62 -11.15
C THR A 175 17.03 -6.24 -9.69
N LEU A 176 16.14 -5.40 -9.13
CA LEU A 176 16.24 -4.82 -7.80
C LEU A 176 17.56 -4.08 -7.57
N LYS A 177 18.03 -3.37 -8.59
CA LYS A 177 19.27 -2.57 -8.54
C LYS A 177 18.97 -1.09 -8.77
N ILE A 178 19.72 -0.24 -8.08
CA ILE A 178 19.73 1.19 -8.38
C ILE A 178 20.45 1.38 -9.72
N VAL A 179 19.75 1.98 -10.67
CA VAL A 179 20.22 2.20 -12.06
C VAL A 179 20.46 3.67 -12.37
N GLY A 180 20.09 4.57 -11.46
CA GLY A 180 20.33 5.99 -11.61
C GLY A 180 19.95 6.78 -10.35
N ALA A 181 20.34 8.05 -10.33
CA ALA A 181 19.92 9.01 -9.32
C ALA A 181 19.82 10.41 -9.96
N LEU A 182 18.88 11.21 -9.49
CA LEU A 182 18.58 12.55 -9.99
C LEU A 182 18.70 13.57 -8.86
N PRO A 183 19.42 14.70 -9.06
CA PRO A 183 19.34 15.81 -8.12
C PRO A 183 17.95 16.46 -8.17
N THR A 184 17.48 16.95 -7.02
CA THR A 184 16.23 17.72 -6.89
C THR A 184 16.49 19.07 -6.22
N GLY A 185 15.42 19.77 -5.85
CA GLY A 185 15.49 20.79 -4.82
C GLY A 185 15.63 20.19 -3.42
N GLN A 186 15.68 21.05 -2.41
CA GLN A 186 15.91 20.67 -1.02
C GLN A 186 14.74 19.91 -0.39
N GLY A 187 15.03 18.73 0.15
CA GLY A 187 14.09 17.88 0.88
C GLY A 187 12.94 17.38 0.01
N PRO A 188 13.17 16.52 -1.00
CA PRO A 188 12.10 15.96 -1.81
C PRO A 188 11.18 15.07 -0.96
N THR A 189 9.89 15.39 -0.91
CA THR A 189 8.91 14.75 0.00
C THR A 189 7.72 14.11 -0.69
N GLY A 190 7.41 14.47 -1.93
CA GLY A 190 6.34 13.88 -2.72
C GLY A 190 6.76 13.69 -4.17
N LEU A 191 6.17 12.70 -4.81
CA LEU A 191 6.46 12.31 -6.18
C LEU A 191 5.18 11.80 -6.85
N ALA A 192 4.90 12.29 -8.05
CA ALA A 192 3.81 11.78 -8.88
C ALA A 192 4.17 11.86 -10.37
N PHE A 193 3.70 10.91 -11.16
CA PHE A 193 3.88 10.92 -12.62
C PHE A 193 2.64 11.50 -13.31
N SER A 194 2.83 12.18 -14.44
CA SER A 194 1.76 12.49 -15.38
C SER A 194 1.14 11.20 -15.92
N ARG A 195 -0.10 11.28 -16.42
CA ARG A 195 -0.85 10.11 -16.91
C ARG A 195 -0.15 9.39 -18.07
N ASP A 196 0.54 10.13 -18.92
CA ASP A 196 1.34 9.60 -20.03
C ASP A 196 2.74 9.10 -19.61
N GLY A 197 3.13 9.31 -18.34
CA GLY A 197 4.42 8.89 -17.80
C GLY A 197 5.61 9.74 -18.26
N ARG A 198 5.37 10.79 -19.06
CA ARG A 198 6.44 11.62 -19.62
C ARG A 198 7.07 12.58 -18.61
N PHE A 199 6.32 12.97 -17.59
CA PHE A 199 6.75 13.92 -16.59
C PHE A 199 6.59 13.36 -15.18
N ALA A 200 7.59 13.62 -14.35
CA ALA A 200 7.51 13.45 -12.91
C ALA A 200 7.40 14.83 -12.24
N TYR A 201 6.65 14.91 -11.16
CA TYR A 201 6.48 16.09 -10.33
C TYR A 201 7.03 15.76 -8.94
N VAL A 202 7.95 16.58 -8.45
CA VAL A 202 8.61 16.38 -7.15
C VAL A 202 8.42 17.61 -6.29
N SER A 203 7.76 17.46 -5.14
CA SER A 203 7.68 18.51 -4.13
C SER A 203 8.94 18.53 -3.29
N ASN A 204 9.53 19.72 -3.11
CA ASN A 204 10.73 19.95 -2.33
C ASN A 204 10.36 20.79 -1.10
N GLN A 205 10.31 20.16 0.06
CA GLN A 205 9.79 20.80 1.28
C GLN A 205 10.65 21.98 1.74
N GLY A 206 11.97 21.88 1.57
CA GLY A 206 12.94 22.88 2.00
C GLY A 206 12.88 24.13 1.13
N ASP A 207 12.65 23.94 -0.17
CA ASP A 207 12.62 25.02 -1.16
C ASP A 207 11.24 25.65 -1.34
N LYS A 208 10.16 25.02 -0.85
CA LYS A 208 8.78 25.42 -1.14
C LYS A 208 8.49 25.41 -2.64
N THR A 209 8.94 24.36 -3.33
CA THR A 209 8.75 24.22 -4.77
C THR A 209 8.19 22.87 -5.17
N VAL A 210 7.64 22.80 -6.39
CA VAL A 210 7.46 21.55 -7.14
C VAL A 210 8.30 21.63 -8.40
N GLN A 211 9.21 20.68 -8.59
CA GLN A 211 9.96 20.51 -9.83
C GLN A 211 9.20 19.60 -10.80
N VAL A 212 9.21 19.96 -12.08
CA VAL A 212 8.73 19.14 -13.19
C VAL A 212 9.95 18.57 -13.90
N ILE A 213 10.04 17.25 -13.95
CA ILE A 213 11.15 16.49 -14.51
C ILE A 213 10.66 15.74 -15.73
N GLU A 214 11.35 15.88 -16.86
CA GLU A 214 11.14 15.03 -18.03
C GLU A 214 11.76 13.66 -17.78
N VAL A 215 10.96 12.59 -17.88
CA VAL A 215 11.36 11.24 -17.42
C VAL A 215 12.43 10.61 -18.31
N ASP A 216 12.30 10.73 -19.63
CA ASP A 216 13.24 10.09 -20.58
C ASP A 216 14.65 10.70 -20.51
N PHE A 217 14.72 12.02 -20.33
CA PHE A 217 15.99 12.76 -20.28
C PHE A 217 16.44 13.07 -18.85
N GLN A 218 15.62 12.72 -17.85
CA GLN A 218 15.97 12.85 -16.44
C GLN A 218 16.40 14.26 -16.03
N ARG A 219 15.74 15.28 -16.60
CA ARG A 219 16.09 16.69 -16.41
C ARG A 219 14.93 17.51 -15.89
N VAL A 220 15.21 18.44 -14.99
CA VAL A 220 14.24 19.46 -14.56
C VAL A 220 13.95 20.40 -15.73
N ILE A 221 12.67 20.54 -16.09
CA ILE A 221 12.21 21.45 -17.14
C ILE A 221 11.49 22.68 -16.59
N LYS A 222 11.03 22.61 -15.33
CA LYS A 222 10.33 23.69 -14.67
C LYS A 222 10.42 23.55 -13.15
N THR A 223 10.43 24.68 -12.45
CA THR A 223 10.31 24.74 -10.99
C THR A 223 9.18 25.71 -10.65
N LEU A 224 8.20 25.24 -9.89
CA LEU A 224 6.99 25.96 -9.54
C LEU A 224 7.03 26.35 -8.06
N PRO A 225 6.90 27.63 -7.70
CA PRO A 225 6.77 28.02 -6.30
C PRO A 225 5.42 27.56 -5.76
N VAL A 226 5.43 26.96 -4.56
CA VAL A 226 4.22 26.53 -3.84
C VAL A 226 4.23 27.07 -2.41
N GLY A 227 3.29 26.60 -1.58
CA GLY A 227 3.19 26.96 -0.18
C GLY A 227 4.29 26.34 0.69
N THR A 228 4.11 26.43 2.01
CA THR A 228 5.13 25.99 2.96
C THR A 228 5.00 24.50 3.26
N ASN A 229 6.15 23.81 3.34
CA ASN A 229 6.25 22.38 3.59
C ASN A 229 5.35 21.55 2.65
N PRO A 230 5.52 21.68 1.31
CA PRO A 230 4.84 20.80 0.38
C PRO A 230 5.24 19.35 0.68
N HIS A 231 4.25 18.46 0.73
CA HIS A 231 4.45 17.07 1.12
C HIS A 231 3.97 16.15 0.01
N PHE A 232 2.83 15.48 0.17
CA PHE A 232 2.34 14.48 -0.78
C PHE A 232 1.85 15.08 -2.11
N LEU A 233 2.09 14.37 -3.22
CA LEU A 233 1.57 14.66 -4.55
C LEU A 233 0.78 13.46 -5.08
N VAL A 234 -0.29 13.71 -5.83
CA VAL A 234 -1.11 12.66 -6.44
C VAL A 234 -1.65 13.08 -7.81
N LEU A 235 -1.72 12.12 -8.73
CA LEU A 235 -2.38 12.31 -10.02
C LEU A 235 -3.90 12.19 -9.85
N GLY A 236 -4.60 13.27 -10.18
CA GLY A 236 -6.05 13.33 -10.22
C GLY A 236 -6.67 12.58 -11.41
N PRO A 237 -7.97 12.23 -11.32
CA PRO A 237 -8.70 11.54 -12.38
C PRO A 237 -8.79 12.38 -13.67
N ASP A 238 -8.75 13.70 -13.57
CA ASP A 238 -8.71 14.65 -14.68
C ASP A 238 -7.32 14.80 -15.33
N GLY A 239 -6.31 14.11 -14.79
CA GLY A 239 -4.93 14.15 -15.28
C GLY A 239 -4.09 15.29 -14.71
N ARG A 240 -4.62 16.08 -13.77
CA ARG A 240 -3.87 17.13 -13.06
C ARG A 240 -3.11 16.57 -11.86
N ILE A 241 -2.05 17.24 -11.43
CA ILE A 241 -1.37 16.89 -10.18
C ILE A 241 -1.94 17.73 -9.05
N TRP A 242 -2.27 17.08 -7.95
CA TRP A 242 -2.74 17.71 -6.73
C TRP A 242 -1.71 17.51 -5.64
N GLY A 243 -1.52 18.51 -4.79
CA GLY A 243 -0.55 18.44 -3.70
C GLY A 243 -1.02 19.14 -2.43
N CYS A 244 -0.48 18.71 -1.29
CA CYS A 244 -0.70 19.33 0.01
C CYS A 244 0.49 20.22 0.38
N ASN A 245 0.20 21.44 0.81
CA ASN A 245 1.16 22.28 1.53
C ASN A 245 0.86 22.16 3.03
N THR A 246 1.51 21.19 3.69
CA THR A 246 1.23 20.87 5.09
C THR A 246 1.47 22.05 6.03
N GLY A 247 2.44 22.92 5.71
CA GLY A 247 2.82 24.06 6.54
C GLY A 247 2.04 25.35 6.26
N SER A 248 1.37 25.48 5.11
CA SER A 248 0.51 26.63 4.78
C SER A 248 -0.98 26.31 4.70
N ASN A 249 -1.37 25.09 5.11
CA ASN A 249 -2.75 24.69 5.38
C ASN A 249 -3.68 24.66 4.14
N ASP A 250 -3.07 24.58 2.96
CA ASP A 250 -3.75 24.52 1.67
C ASP A 250 -3.37 23.29 0.84
N ILE A 251 -4.20 23.02 -0.16
CA ILE A 251 -3.87 22.17 -1.29
C ILE A 251 -3.65 23.03 -2.54
N PHE A 252 -2.96 22.49 -3.53
CA PHE A 252 -2.76 23.13 -4.83
C PHE A 252 -2.96 22.16 -5.98
N VAL A 253 -3.27 22.70 -7.15
CA VAL A 253 -3.52 21.93 -8.38
C VAL A 253 -2.63 22.44 -9.50
N ILE A 254 -1.89 21.54 -10.13
CA ILE A 254 -1.04 21.79 -11.30
C ILE A 254 -1.70 21.21 -12.54
N ASP A 255 -1.90 22.03 -13.57
CA ASP A 255 -2.28 21.57 -14.89
C ASP A 255 -1.08 20.92 -15.58
N THR A 256 -1.21 19.65 -15.96
CA THR A 256 -0.10 18.87 -16.53
C THR A 256 0.17 19.18 -18.00
N LYS A 257 -0.71 19.92 -18.68
CA LYS A 257 -0.50 20.35 -20.07
C LYS A 257 0.33 21.62 -20.15
N THR A 258 0.14 22.54 -19.21
CA THR A 258 0.85 23.83 -19.16
C THR A 258 1.97 23.84 -18.12
N HIS A 259 1.98 22.86 -17.21
CA HIS A 259 2.83 22.82 -16.04
C HIS A 259 2.68 24.07 -15.17
N GLU A 260 1.46 24.57 -15.01
CA GLU A 260 1.16 25.75 -14.19
C GLU A 260 0.29 25.38 -12.99
N ILE A 261 0.49 26.09 -11.87
CA ILE A 261 -0.46 26.04 -10.76
C ILE A 261 -1.70 26.81 -11.19
N ILE A 262 -2.85 26.13 -11.20
CA ILE A 262 -4.11 26.70 -11.66
C ILE A 262 -5.08 27.01 -10.51
N ASN A 263 -4.83 26.47 -9.31
CA ASN A 263 -5.56 26.83 -8.11
C ASN A 263 -4.79 26.43 -6.84
N SER A 264 -5.09 27.12 -5.73
CA SER A 264 -4.76 26.76 -4.35
C SER A 264 -5.99 26.97 -3.47
N PHE A 265 -6.26 26.06 -2.53
CA PHE A 265 -7.46 26.10 -1.71
C PHE A 265 -7.15 25.76 -0.25
N GLN A 266 -7.59 26.61 0.67
CA GLN A 266 -7.39 26.42 2.11
C GLN A 266 -8.27 25.26 2.62
N VAL A 267 -7.64 24.28 3.25
CA VAL A 267 -8.30 23.08 3.80
C VAL A 267 -8.15 22.99 5.32
N GLY A 268 -7.34 23.85 5.92
CA GLY A 268 -7.12 23.87 7.37
C GLY A 268 -5.82 23.20 7.78
N PRO A 269 -5.57 23.09 9.09
CA PRO A 269 -4.25 22.84 9.65
C PRO A 269 -3.69 21.46 9.33
N PHE A 270 -2.46 21.43 8.82
CA PHE A 270 -1.67 20.22 8.56
C PHE A 270 -2.32 19.21 7.59
N PRO A 271 -2.70 19.59 6.35
CA PRO A 271 -3.15 18.63 5.36
C PRO A 271 -2.00 17.68 5.00
N GLN A 272 -2.29 16.37 4.93
CA GLN A 272 -1.26 15.34 4.72
C GLN A 272 -1.33 14.75 3.31
N GLN A 273 -2.44 14.08 2.96
CA GLN A 273 -2.57 13.34 1.71
C GLN A 273 -3.96 13.53 1.08
N ILE A 274 -4.05 13.21 -0.22
CA ILE A 274 -5.26 13.34 -1.02
C ILE A 274 -5.53 12.01 -1.72
N ALA A 275 -6.78 11.55 -1.65
CA ALA A 275 -7.31 10.45 -2.48
C ALA A 275 -8.53 10.93 -3.27
N PHE A 276 -8.88 10.19 -4.32
CA PHE A 276 -10.08 10.47 -5.11
C PHE A 276 -11.05 9.30 -5.03
N ALA A 277 -12.31 9.60 -4.76
CA ALA A 277 -13.39 8.62 -4.66
C ALA A 277 -14.74 9.26 -5.07
N TYR A 278 -15.79 8.45 -5.19
CA TYR A 278 -17.14 8.90 -5.49
C TYR A 278 -17.94 9.10 -4.19
N LYS A 279 -18.66 10.22 -4.10
CA LYS A 279 -19.69 10.42 -3.08
C LYS A 279 -21.04 10.03 -3.67
N GLY A 280 -21.41 8.76 -3.49
CA GLY A 280 -22.59 8.18 -4.09
C GLY A 280 -22.40 8.12 -5.60
N LEU A 281 -23.29 8.77 -6.35
CA LEU A 281 -23.19 8.90 -7.81
C LEU A 281 -22.44 10.17 -8.26
N SER A 282 -21.99 11.01 -7.31
CA SER A 282 -21.26 12.26 -7.61
C SER A 282 -19.76 12.08 -7.49
N GLY A 283 -18.99 12.79 -8.32
CA GLY A 283 -17.54 12.79 -8.30
C GLY A 283 -16.91 12.33 -9.61
N PRO A 284 -15.61 11.98 -9.61
CA PRO A 284 -14.77 11.82 -8.41
C PRO A 284 -14.51 13.14 -7.67
N ASN A 285 -14.60 13.08 -6.33
CA ASN A 285 -14.30 14.17 -5.40
C ASN A 285 -12.91 13.96 -4.78
N ALA A 286 -12.28 15.03 -4.29
CA ALA A 286 -11.02 14.96 -3.56
C ALA A 286 -11.30 14.75 -2.07
N TYR A 287 -10.62 13.79 -1.44
CA TYR A 287 -10.70 13.50 -0.02
C TYR A 287 -9.33 13.78 0.59
N VAL A 288 -9.27 14.79 1.46
CA VAL A 288 -8.03 15.32 2.03
C VAL A 288 -7.98 15.02 3.51
N THR A 289 -6.92 14.35 3.97
CA THR A 289 -6.68 14.17 5.41
C THR A 289 -6.15 15.46 6.01
N VAL A 290 -6.82 15.98 7.04
CA VAL A 290 -6.45 17.23 7.73
C VAL A 290 -6.17 16.90 9.20
N ALA A 291 -4.88 16.74 9.51
CA ALA A 291 -4.45 16.21 10.80
C ALA A 291 -4.84 17.12 11.97
N GLY A 292 -4.80 18.44 11.80
CA GLY A 292 -5.15 19.37 12.87
C GLY A 292 -6.65 19.40 13.22
N PHE A 293 -7.50 18.74 12.42
CA PHE A 293 -8.93 18.62 12.69
C PHE A 293 -9.37 17.20 13.05
N ASN A 294 -8.50 16.19 12.93
CA ASN A 294 -8.89 14.78 12.99
C ASN A 294 -10.07 14.47 12.04
N LYS A 295 -9.97 14.98 10.80
CA LYS A 295 -11.00 14.87 9.77
C LYS A 295 -10.42 14.51 8.40
N VAL A 296 -11.27 13.90 7.58
CA VAL A 296 -11.15 13.92 6.13
C VAL A 296 -12.12 14.97 5.58
N LEU A 297 -11.62 15.95 4.84
CA LEU A 297 -12.46 16.90 4.12
C LEU A 297 -12.72 16.40 2.71
N VAL A 298 -13.96 16.50 2.27
CA VAL A 298 -14.37 16.17 0.89
C VAL A 298 -14.55 17.46 0.12
N LEU A 299 -13.88 17.57 -1.02
CA LEU A 299 -13.89 18.75 -1.87
C LEU A 299 -14.38 18.41 -3.27
N SER A 300 -15.10 19.35 -3.89
CA SER A 300 -15.35 19.31 -5.33
C SER A 300 -14.04 19.45 -6.13
N THR A 301 -14.00 18.87 -7.32
CA THR A 301 -12.76 18.77 -8.12
C THR A 301 -12.65 19.80 -9.24
N ASP A 302 -13.64 20.67 -9.45
CA ASP A 302 -13.53 21.80 -10.38
C ASP A 302 -12.59 22.87 -9.78
N PRO A 303 -11.39 23.09 -10.34
CA PRO A 303 -10.47 24.07 -9.79
C PRO A 303 -11.01 25.51 -9.83
N LYS A 304 -12.02 25.83 -10.64
CA LYS A 304 -12.60 27.18 -10.67
C LYS A 304 -13.65 27.41 -9.60
N ARG A 305 -14.20 26.34 -9.03
CA ARG A 305 -15.35 26.36 -8.12
C ARG A 305 -15.14 25.40 -6.95
N MET A 306 -13.90 25.21 -6.56
CA MET A 306 -13.52 24.29 -5.49
C MET A 306 -14.17 24.73 -4.18
N ASN A 307 -14.78 23.78 -3.47
CA ASN A 307 -15.40 24.00 -2.18
C ASN A 307 -15.40 22.70 -1.36
N ILE A 308 -15.43 22.84 -0.03
CA ILE A 308 -15.67 21.73 0.88
C ILE A 308 -17.17 21.39 0.81
N ILE A 309 -17.48 20.12 0.60
CA ILE A 309 -18.84 19.61 0.45
C ILE A 309 -19.25 18.63 1.55
N GLU A 310 -18.30 18.08 2.31
CA GLU A 310 -18.55 17.17 3.43
C GLU A 310 -17.32 17.14 4.34
N GLU A 311 -17.54 16.87 5.63
CA GLU A 311 -16.47 16.63 6.60
C GLU A 311 -16.69 15.32 7.34
N ILE A 312 -15.68 14.45 7.36
CA ILE A 312 -15.79 13.11 7.95
C ILE A 312 -14.84 13.03 9.15
N PRO A 313 -15.35 12.92 10.39
CA PRO A 313 -14.52 12.67 11.56
C PRO A 313 -13.80 11.32 11.44
N VAL A 314 -12.52 11.31 11.80
CA VAL A 314 -11.67 10.11 11.82
C VAL A 314 -10.85 10.08 13.10
N GLY A 315 -9.97 9.08 13.23
CA GLY A 315 -9.07 8.92 14.36
C GLY A 315 -8.06 10.05 14.52
N ASP A 316 -7.17 9.90 15.51
CA ASP A 316 -6.24 10.95 15.89
C ASP A 316 -5.09 11.09 14.89
N ARG A 317 -4.82 12.33 14.46
CA ARG A 317 -3.80 12.72 13.47
C ARG A 317 -3.87 11.87 12.18
N PRO A 318 -4.94 12.00 11.38
CA PRO A 318 -5.03 11.31 10.10
C PRO A 318 -3.89 11.72 9.16
N ASN A 319 -3.30 10.75 8.48
CA ASN A 319 -2.19 10.95 7.55
C ASN A 319 -2.49 10.31 6.19
N GLY A 320 -2.13 9.05 6.00
CA GLY A 320 -2.32 8.35 4.73
C GLY A 320 -3.79 8.13 4.39
N ILE A 321 -4.15 8.33 3.11
CA ILE A 321 -5.48 8.00 2.59
C ILE A 321 -5.38 7.30 1.24
N TRP A 322 -6.20 6.27 1.04
CA TRP A 322 -6.25 5.51 -0.21
C TRP A 322 -7.67 5.05 -0.52
N ALA A 323 -8.07 5.09 -1.79
CA ALA A 323 -9.36 4.59 -2.25
C ALA A 323 -9.25 3.18 -2.82
N ASN A 324 -10.27 2.34 -2.65
CA ASN A 324 -10.37 1.10 -3.43
C ASN A 324 -10.53 1.39 -4.94
N ALA A 325 -10.34 0.39 -5.79
CA ALA A 325 -10.38 0.56 -7.24
C ALA A 325 -11.70 1.14 -7.77
N GLN A 326 -12.81 0.84 -7.08
CA GLN A 326 -14.14 1.34 -7.45
C GLN A 326 -14.41 2.77 -6.93
N GLY A 327 -13.56 3.31 -6.05
CA GLY A 327 -13.77 4.61 -5.42
C GLY A 327 -14.99 4.67 -4.51
N THR A 328 -15.38 3.55 -3.91
CA THR A 328 -16.53 3.41 -2.99
C THR A 328 -16.13 3.25 -1.53
N ARG A 329 -14.84 3.02 -1.28
CA ARG A 329 -14.24 2.90 0.05
C ARG A 329 -12.97 3.71 0.13
N LEU A 330 -12.77 4.36 1.27
CA LEU A 330 -11.51 5.02 1.63
C LEU A 330 -10.93 4.34 2.86
N PHE A 331 -9.62 4.22 2.89
CA PHE A 331 -8.83 3.74 4.02
C PHE A 331 -7.99 4.90 4.50
N VAL A 332 -8.09 5.25 5.77
CA VAL A 332 -7.38 6.39 6.38
C VAL A 332 -6.50 5.87 7.51
N ALA A 333 -5.20 6.10 7.44
CA ALA A 333 -4.26 5.81 8.50
C ALA A 333 -4.23 6.94 9.53
N ASN A 334 -4.44 6.60 10.80
CA ASN A 334 -4.48 7.55 11.90
C ASN A 334 -3.23 7.39 12.77
N GLU A 335 -2.30 8.34 12.63
CA GLU A 335 -0.98 8.29 13.24
C GLU A 335 -1.04 8.18 14.77
N GLY A 336 -1.90 8.99 15.39
CA GLY A 336 -1.99 9.13 16.84
C GLY A 336 -2.72 7.98 17.51
N SER A 337 -3.76 7.44 16.88
CA SER A 337 -4.57 6.36 17.44
C SER A 337 -4.09 4.95 17.06
N ASN A 338 -3.12 4.81 16.16
CA ASN A 338 -2.55 3.53 15.73
C ASN A 338 -3.59 2.57 15.11
N ASP A 339 -4.51 3.15 14.34
CA ASP A 339 -5.56 2.42 13.64
C ASP A 339 -5.69 2.92 12.19
N ILE A 340 -6.54 2.23 11.43
CA ILE A 340 -7.10 2.76 10.20
C ILE A 340 -8.62 2.86 10.30
N ASN A 341 -9.20 3.94 9.78
CA ASN A 341 -10.63 3.99 9.51
C ASN A 341 -10.92 3.53 8.09
N VAL A 342 -12.01 2.77 7.94
CA VAL A 342 -12.60 2.37 6.66
C VAL A 342 -13.87 3.18 6.49
N ILE A 343 -13.93 4.00 5.44
CA ILE A 343 -15.04 4.93 5.18
C ILE A 343 -15.80 4.44 3.96
N ASP A 344 -17.14 4.37 4.06
CA ASP A 344 -18.01 4.32 2.89
C ASP A 344 -18.08 5.72 2.28
N SER A 345 -17.52 5.89 1.09
CA SER A 345 -17.39 7.22 0.49
C SER A 345 -18.74 7.81 0.05
N GLY A 346 -19.76 6.97 -0.14
CA GLY A 346 -21.09 7.39 -0.53
C GLY A 346 -21.93 7.93 0.62
N THR A 347 -21.91 7.23 1.75
CA THR A 347 -22.63 7.66 2.96
C THR A 347 -21.80 8.58 3.85
N ALA A 348 -20.50 8.72 3.58
CA ALA A 348 -19.54 9.45 4.40
C ALA A 348 -19.45 8.94 5.85
N GLN A 349 -19.72 7.64 6.06
CA GLN A 349 -19.67 7.00 7.37
C GLN A 349 -18.41 6.14 7.52
N VAL A 350 -17.82 6.18 8.71
CA VAL A 350 -16.81 5.19 9.12
C VAL A 350 -17.53 3.86 9.39
N VAL A 351 -17.25 2.86 8.56
CA VAL A 351 -17.87 1.52 8.64
C VAL A 351 -17.03 0.51 9.42
N ALA A 352 -15.73 0.79 9.62
CA ALA A 352 -14.87 0.00 10.47
C ALA A 352 -13.66 0.82 10.96
N THR A 353 -13.11 0.38 12.09
CA THR A 353 -11.82 0.84 12.62
C THR A 353 -10.97 -0.40 12.89
N VAL A 354 -9.77 -0.45 12.32
CA VAL A 354 -8.89 -1.63 12.38
C VAL A 354 -7.57 -1.24 13.02
N ALA A 355 -7.24 -1.87 14.15
CA ALA A 355 -5.96 -1.62 14.83
C ALA A 355 -4.77 -2.11 13.99
N VAL A 356 -3.71 -1.30 13.94
CA VAL A 356 -2.48 -1.59 13.20
C VAL A 356 -1.25 -1.35 14.08
N GLY A 357 -0.06 -1.27 13.47
CA GLY A 357 1.16 -0.96 14.21
C GLY A 357 1.22 0.50 14.63
N ARG A 358 2.30 0.88 15.31
CA ARG A 358 2.47 2.21 15.86
C ARG A 358 2.82 3.24 14.79
N LYS A 359 2.21 4.42 14.88
CA LYS A 359 2.43 5.56 13.98
C LYS A 359 2.21 5.17 12.50
N PRO A 360 0.99 4.73 12.10
CA PRO A 360 0.72 4.40 10.72
C PRO A 360 0.72 5.65 9.85
N ILE A 361 1.50 5.66 8.77
CA ILE A 361 1.72 6.84 7.92
C ILE A 361 1.07 6.69 6.56
N ARG A 362 1.26 5.53 5.91
CA ARG A 362 0.78 5.26 4.56
C ARG A 362 -0.09 4.04 4.53
N VAL A 363 -1.15 4.11 3.72
CA VAL A 363 -2.00 2.98 3.36
C VAL A 363 -2.06 2.82 1.85
N VAL A 364 -1.99 1.58 1.36
CA VAL A 364 -2.23 1.22 -0.04
C VAL A 364 -3.10 -0.03 -0.09
N ALA A 365 -4.07 -0.05 -1.00
CA ALA A 365 -4.92 -1.23 -1.22
C ALA A 365 -4.61 -1.87 -2.58
N SER A 366 -4.57 -3.20 -2.62
CA SER A 366 -4.54 -3.93 -3.89
C SER A 366 -5.85 -3.74 -4.64
N ARG A 367 -5.78 -3.92 -5.96
CA ARG A 367 -6.95 -3.82 -6.83
C ARG A 367 -7.75 -5.10 -6.88
#